data_AF-A0A838J8M9-F1
#
_entry.id   AF-A0A838J8M9-F1
#
_cell.length_a   1.000
_cell.length_b   1.000
_cell.length_c   1.000
_cell.angle_alpha   90.00
_cell.angle_beta   90.00
_cell.angle_gamma   90.00
#
_symmetry.space_group_name_H-M   'P 1'
#
loop_
_entity.id
_entity.type
_entity.pdbx_description
1 polymer ?
#
loop_
_entity_poly.entity_id
_entity_poly.type
_entity_poly.pdbx_seq_one_letter_code
_entity_poly.pdbx_strand_id
1 'polypeptide(L)'
;MSTSDVYCSSCGASNDLNAPACFACGKPLTETMDHDENAALVSGTLLNDRYRLLNQVGEGGFATVYRAEDTQNERIVAIKSIGLATLNAQQMIDATDT
;
A
#
# COMPACT_ATOMS: atom_id res chain seq x y z
N MET A 1 -27.06 -8.39 7.76
CA MET A 1 -26.93 -6.93 7.50
C MET A 1 -25.46 -6.64 7.61
N SER A 2 -24.74 -6.52 6.50
CA SER A 2 -23.30 -6.24 6.51
C SER A 2 -23.11 -4.78 6.91
N THR A 3 -22.56 -4.54 8.11
CA THR A 3 -22.06 -3.22 8.48
C THR A 3 -20.75 -3.02 7.73
N SER A 4 -20.76 -2.11 6.76
CA SER A 4 -19.55 -1.67 6.11
C SER A 4 -18.82 -0.76 7.09
N ASP A 5 -17.74 -1.28 7.67
CA ASP A 5 -16.92 -0.55 8.63
C ASP A 5 -15.65 -0.02 7.94
N VAL A 6 -15.23 1.19 8.31
CA VAL A 6 -13.96 1.79 7.92
C VAL A 6 -13.04 1.90 9.14
N TYR A 7 -11.78 1.49 8.98
CA TYR A 7 -10.80 1.56 10.05
C TYR A 7 -10.01 2.87 9.97
N CYS A 8 -9.88 3.56 11.09
CA CYS A 8 -9.10 4.78 11.17
C CYS A 8 -7.60 4.49 10.94
N SER A 9 -7.00 5.09 9.91
CA SER A 9 -5.58 4.95 9.58
C SER A 9 -4.63 5.46 10.67
N SER A 10 -5.12 6.31 11.58
CA SER A 10 -4.29 6.89 12.64
C SER A 10 -4.33 6.16 13.98
N CYS A 11 -5.43 5.47 14.32
CA CYS A 11 -5.57 4.84 15.64
C CYS A 11 -6.22 3.45 15.61
N GLY A 12 -6.65 2.97 14.44
CA GLY A 12 -7.17 1.61 14.24
C GLY A 12 -8.62 1.39 14.70
N ALA A 13 -9.33 2.40 15.17
CA ALA A 13 -10.72 2.25 15.59
C ALA A 13 -11.63 1.90 14.39
N SER A 14 -12.61 1.02 14.61
CA SER A 14 -13.65 0.68 13.64
C SER A 14 -14.74 1.75 13.66
N ASN A 15 -15.06 2.34 12.52
CA ASN A 15 -16.05 3.41 12.38
C ASN A 15 -17.06 3.03 11.30
N ASP A 16 -18.23 3.64 11.32
CA ASP A 16 -19.18 3.55 10.20
C ASP A 16 -18.54 4.11 8.93
N LEU A 17 -18.79 3.48 7.77
CA LEU A 17 -18.27 3.94 6.47
C LEU A 17 -18.62 5.41 6.17
N ASN A 18 -19.74 5.92 6.71
CA ASN A 18 -20.20 7.29 6.51
C ASN A 18 -19.85 8.22 7.68
N ALA A 19 -19.10 7.75 8.68
CA ALA A 19 -18.67 8.60 9.78
C ALA A 19 -17.71 9.69 9.24
N PRO A 20 -17.96 10.99 9.49
CA PRO A 20 -17.09 12.05 8.99
C PRO A 20 -15.73 12.08 9.69
N ALA A 21 -15.66 11.55 10.92
CA ALA A 21 -14.45 11.50 11.73
C ALA A 21 -14.45 10.26 12.65
N CYS A 22 -13.25 9.87 13.07
CA CYS A 22 -13.03 8.74 13.97
C CYS A 22 -13.62 9.03 15.34
N PHE A 23 -14.48 8.13 15.84
CA PHE A 23 -15.11 8.30 17.15
C PHE A 23 -14.09 8.29 18.30
N ALA A 24 -12.93 7.65 18.09
CA ALA A 24 -11.92 7.46 19.13
C ALA A 24 -10.89 8.58 19.20
N CYS A 25 -10.44 9.11 18.05
CA CYS A 25 -9.35 10.08 17.99
C CYS A 25 -9.72 11.41 17.31
N GLY A 26 -10.91 11.52 16.74
CA GLY A 26 -11.43 12.75 16.15
C GLY A 26 -10.85 13.12 14.77
N LYS A 27 -9.97 12.31 14.19
CA LYS A 27 -9.44 12.57 12.83
C LYS A 27 -10.48 12.30 11.75
N PRO A 28 -10.51 13.09 10.66
CA PRO A 28 -11.44 12.88 9.56
C PRO A 28 -11.23 11.50 8.91
N LEU A 29 -12.33 10.84 8.54
CA LEU A 29 -12.32 9.54 7.83
C LEU A 29 -12.62 9.70 6.33
N THR A 30 -13.14 10.86 5.93
CA THR A 30 -13.26 11.27 4.53
C THR A 30 -11.89 11.71 4.01
N GLU A 31 -11.00 10.76 3.78
CA GLU A 31 -9.98 10.96 2.76
C GLU A 31 -10.67 10.68 1.43
N THR A 32 -10.75 11.71 0.59
CA THR A 32 -11.16 11.60 -0.81
C THR A 32 -10.55 10.35 -1.41
N MET A 33 -11.42 9.46 -1.89
CA MET A 33 -11.02 8.31 -2.71
C MET A 33 -10.46 8.80 -4.04
N ASP A 34 -9.27 9.41 -4.00
CA ASP A 34 -8.27 9.26 -5.03
C ASP A 34 -7.41 8.05 -4.64
N HIS A 35 -8.07 6.94 -4.30
CA HIS A 35 -7.44 5.63 -4.35
C HIS A 35 -7.33 5.29 -5.83
N ASP A 36 -6.33 5.90 -6.48
CA ASP A 36 -5.69 5.23 -7.59
C ASP A 36 -5.02 4.00 -6.97
N GLU A 37 -5.76 2.90 -6.88
CA GLU A 37 -5.26 1.57 -6.48
C GLU A 37 -4.20 1.05 -7.45
N ASN A 38 -3.90 1.83 -8.49
CA ASN A 38 -2.85 1.69 -9.49
C ASN A 38 -1.85 2.85 -9.48
N ALA A 39 -1.76 3.66 -8.42
CA ALA A 39 -0.74 4.70 -8.27
C ALA A 39 0.64 4.04 -8.19
N ALA A 40 1.20 3.75 -9.35
CA ALA A 40 2.58 3.37 -9.51
C ALA A 40 3.42 4.41 -8.77
N LEU A 41 4.29 3.96 -7.86
CA LEU A 41 5.10 4.86 -7.06
C LEU A 41 5.98 5.68 -8.01
N VAL A 42 5.65 6.96 -8.16
CA VAL A 42 6.31 7.84 -9.13
C VAL A 42 7.71 8.20 -8.64
N SER A 43 8.66 8.32 -9.56
CA SER A 43 9.98 8.92 -9.29
C SER A 43 9.86 10.24 -8.52
N GLY A 44 10.68 10.41 -7.49
CA GLY A 44 10.65 11.57 -6.59
C GLY A 44 9.80 11.38 -5.34
N THR A 45 8.94 10.35 -5.29
CA THR A 45 8.18 9.99 -4.08
C THR A 45 9.15 9.69 -2.93
N LEU A 46 8.88 10.30 -1.77
CA LEU A 46 9.65 10.10 -0.55
C LEU A 46 8.90 9.14 0.37
N LEU A 47 9.47 7.95 0.60
CA LEU A 47 8.90 6.95 1.49
C LEU A 47 9.50 7.10 2.88
N ASN A 48 8.64 7.19 3.89
CA ASN A 48 9.02 7.26 5.31
C ASN A 48 10.07 8.38 5.58
N ASP A 49 9.91 9.52 4.89
CA ASP A 49 10.80 10.68 4.95
C ASP A 49 12.31 10.38 4.75
N ARG A 50 12.63 9.27 4.08
CA ARG A 50 14.01 8.76 3.98
C ARG A 50 14.36 8.20 2.62
N TYR A 51 13.46 7.44 2.01
CA TYR A 51 13.79 6.76 0.76
C TYR A 51 13.20 7.50 -0.42
N ARG A 52 14.06 8.20 -1.17
CA ARG A 52 13.64 8.91 -2.37
C ARG A 52 13.65 7.93 -3.54
N LEU A 53 12.48 7.63 -4.09
CA LEU A 53 12.35 6.79 -5.27
C LEU A 53 12.95 7.47 -6.50
N LEU A 54 13.74 6.74 -7.27
CA LEU A 54 14.43 7.26 -8.46
C LEU A 54 13.78 6.75 -9.74
N ASN A 55 13.61 5.43 -9.89
CA ASN A 55 12.96 4.83 -11.04
C ASN A 55 12.54 3.39 -10.75
N GLN A 56 11.53 2.88 -11.46
CA GLN A 56 11.24 1.44 -11.49
C GLN A 56 12.41 0.70 -12.14
N VAL A 57 12.77 -0.45 -11.56
CA VAL A 57 13.82 -1.35 -12.03
C VAL A 57 13.22 -2.58 -12.70
N GLY A 58 12.08 -3.06 -12.19
CA GLY A 58 11.38 -4.20 -12.77
C GLY A 58 10.06 -4.49 -12.06
N GLU A 59 9.30 -5.38 -12.66
CA GLU A 59 8.00 -5.83 -12.16
C GLU A 59 7.85 -7.32 -12.44
N GLY A 60 7.23 -8.02 -11.51
CA GLY A 60 6.87 -9.42 -11.63
C GLY A 60 5.63 -9.71 -10.80
N GLY A 61 5.09 -10.92 -10.91
CA GLY A 61 3.70 -11.25 -10.54
C GLY A 61 3.15 -10.74 -9.20
N PHE A 62 4.00 -10.49 -8.19
CA PHE A 62 3.56 -10.01 -6.87
C PHE A 62 4.16 -8.67 -6.45
N ALA A 63 5.03 -8.07 -7.26
CA ALA A 63 5.78 -6.91 -6.82
C ALA A 63 6.37 -6.06 -7.94
N THR A 64 6.48 -4.77 -7.65
CA THR A 64 7.29 -3.81 -8.39
C THR A 64 8.53 -3.48 -7.59
N VAL A 65 9.69 -3.49 -8.25
CA VAL A 65 10.98 -3.14 -7.65
C VAL A 65 11.41 -1.78 -8.17
N TYR A 66 11.78 -0.90 -7.24
CA TYR A 66 12.25 0.45 -7.52
C TYR A 66 13.68 0.64 -7.03
N ARG A 67 14.44 1.43 -7.77
CA ARG A 67 15.70 2.01 -7.31
C ARG A 67 15.36 3.24 -6.48
N ALA A 68 15.98 3.36 -5.31
CA ALA A 68 15.80 4.50 -4.42
C ALA A 68 17.13 4.95 -3.81
N GLU A 69 17.17 6.19 -3.36
CA GLU A 69 18.24 6.74 -2.52
C GLU A 69 17.80 6.70 -1.06
N ASP A 70 18.62 6.08 -0.20
CA ASP A 70 18.52 6.16 1.26
C ASP A 70 19.21 7.45 1.71
N THR A 71 18.44 8.52 1.92
CA THR A 71 19.00 9.87 2.17
C THR A 71 19.74 10.00 3.49
N GLN A 72 19.55 9.06 4.43
CA GLN A 72 20.24 9.07 5.72
C GLN A 72 21.61 8.40 5.65
N ASN A 73 21.78 7.42 4.76
CA ASN A 73 23.01 6.63 4.65
C ASN A 73 23.70 6.84 3.30
N GLU A 74 23.23 7.79 2.50
CA GLU A 74 23.80 8.25 1.23
C GLU A 74 24.12 7.08 0.27
N ARG A 75 23.20 6.12 0.17
CA ARG A 75 23.40 4.91 -0.64
C ARG A 75 22.19 4.57 -1.49
N ILE A 76 22.45 3.88 -2.59
CA ILE A 76 21.41 3.37 -3.47
C ILE A 76 20.88 2.04 -2.94
N VAL A 77 19.55 1.90 -2.91
CA VAL A 77 18.83 0.72 -2.42
C VAL A 77 17.77 0.29 -3.42
N ALA A 78 17.31 -0.96 -3.28
CA ALA A 78 16.13 -1.47 -3.96
C ALA A 78 14.95 -1.52 -3.00
N ILE A 79 13.77 -1.03 -3.42
CA ILE A 79 12.53 -1.09 -2.67
C ILE A 79 11.56 -1.98 -3.43
N LYS A 80 11.05 -3.01 -2.77
CA LYS A 80 10.05 -3.93 -3.32
C LYS A 80 8.68 -3.55 -2.77
N SER A 81 7.83 -2.99 -3.62
CA SER A 81 6.42 -2.77 -3.31
C SER A 81 5.64 -4.05 -3.59
N ILE A 82 4.89 -4.55 -2.61
CA ILE A 82 4.08 -5.77 -2.75
C ILE A 82 2.63 -5.36 -3.02
N GLY A 83 2.07 -5.81 -4.14
CA GLY A 83 0.66 -5.60 -4.46
C GLY A 83 -0.21 -6.57 -3.68
N LEU A 84 -0.83 -6.11 -2.59
CA LEU A 84 -1.73 -6.95 -1.76
C LEU A 84 -3.00 -7.39 -2.50
N ALA A 85 -3.42 -6.68 -3.56
CA ALA A 85 -4.54 -7.09 -4.42
C ALA A 85 -4.30 -8.43 -5.12
N THR A 86 -3.04 -8.77 -5.41
CA THR A 86 -2.64 -10.03 -6.04
C THR A 86 -2.36 -11.14 -5.01
N LEU A 87 -2.42 -10.85 -3.71
CA LEU A 87 -2.24 -11.82 -2.63
C LEU A 87 -3.54 -12.54 -2.22
N ASN A 88 -4.59 -12.49 -3.06
CA ASN A 88 -5.75 -13.36 -2.90
C ASN A 88 -5.30 -14.83 -2.92
N ALA A 89 -5.49 -15.52 -1.80
CA ALA A 89 -4.97 -16.84 -1.47
C ALA A 89 -5.60 -18.01 -2.26
N GLN A 90 -5.73 -17.88 -3.58
CA GLN A 90 -6.09 -18.98 -4.46
C GLN A 90 -5.01 -19.20 -5.52
N GLN A 91 -3.90 -19.79 -5.08
CA GLN A 91 -3.08 -20.61 -5.95
C GLN A 91 -3.22 -22.05 -5.46
N MET A 92 -4.34 -22.67 -5.82
CA MET A 92 -4.49 -24.12 -5.69
C MET A 92 -3.42 -24.77 -6.58
N ILE A 93 -2.61 -25.63 -5.97
CA ILE A 93 -1.64 -26.48 -6.63
C ILE A 93 -2.44 -27.48 -7.48
N ASP A 94 -2.35 -27.41 -8.81
CA ASP A 94 -2.65 -28.58 -9.64
C ASP A 94 -1.33 -29.22 -10.07
N ALA A 95 -0.97 -30.27 -9.34
CA ALA A 95 0.00 -31.25 -9.77
C ALA A 95 -0.70 -32.60 -9.67
N THR A 96 -1.57 -32.89 -10.64
CA THR A 96 -2.10 -34.24 -10.85
C THR A 96 -1.30 -34.91 -11.95
N ASP A 97 -0.44 -35.82 -11.49
CA ASP A 97 0.12 -37.01 -12.15
C ASP A 97 -0.56 -37.44 -13.47
N THR A 98 0.22 -37.60 -14.54
CA THR A 98 -0.01 -38.63 -15.59
C THR A 98 1.30 -39.05 -16.23
#